data_AF-A0A3N4GB62-F1
#
_entry.id   AF-A0A3N4GB62-F1
#
_cell.length_a   1.000
_cell.length_b   1.000
_cell.length_c   1.000
_cell.angle_alpha   90.00
_cell.angle_beta   90.00
_cell.angle_gamma   90.00
#
_symmetry.space_group_name_H-M   'P 1'
#
loop_
_entity.id
_entity.type
_entity.pdbx_description
1 polymer ?
#
loop_
_entity_poly.entity_id
_entity_poly.type
_entity_poly.pdbx_seq_one_letter_code
_entity_poly.pdbx_strand_id
1 'polypeptide(L)'
;MRVRDGVGVNLGDATPSFAADVEHVEEFDHDNPAADGQTSPDNLNIKSRFFHLLKTFGTGWLDMQYRDGAGRLRTEFVTPEGLVVPGKPENLEVLFPGLRRVRFTPPRTRQTPAGGEDEGDPEKPGPRILHAPRRSMTRVAAKHARRRAERERNRRRGENGTSDIHARIRGLD
;
A
#
# COMPACT_ATOMS: atom_id res chain seq x y z
N MET A 1 12.01 1.35 -5.91
CA MET A 1 10.99 2.35 -5.55
C MET A 1 11.25 3.69 -6.21
N ARG A 2 12.28 4.45 -5.79
CA ARG A 2 12.58 5.78 -6.36
C ARG A 2 12.71 5.80 -7.89
N VAL A 3 13.46 4.87 -8.47
CA VAL A 3 13.62 4.75 -9.93
C VAL A 3 12.31 4.38 -10.63
N ARG A 4 11.44 3.58 -9.99
CA ARG A 4 10.14 3.19 -10.54
C ARG A 4 9.21 4.41 -10.59
N ASP A 5 9.11 5.14 -9.48
CA ASP A 5 8.11 6.20 -9.32
C ASP A 5 8.56 7.51 -9.96
N GLY A 6 9.87 7.83 -9.87
CA GLY A 6 10.47 9.06 -10.43
C GLY A 6 10.07 10.34 -9.67
N VAL A 7 8.77 10.51 -9.42
CA VAL A 7 8.12 11.58 -8.67
C VAL A 7 7.08 10.99 -7.70
N GLY A 8 6.48 11.84 -6.85
CA GLY A 8 5.38 11.44 -5.96
C GLY A 8 4.21 10.83 -6.74
N VAL A 9 3.66 9.73 -6.21
CA VAL A 9 2.64 8.92 -6.92
C VAL A 9 1.23 9.50 -6.81
N ASN A 10 1.04 10.48 -5.92
CA ASN A 10 -0.18 11.25 -5.80
C ASN A 10 -0.44 12.09 -7.07
N LEU A 11 -1.72 12.19 -7.44
CA LEU A 11 -2.13 13.03 -8.56
C LEU A 11 -1.71 14.49 -8.31
N GLY A 12 -1.09 15.11 -9.31
CA GLY A 12 -0.59 16.49 -9.21
C GLY A 12 0.74 16.68 -8.45
N ASP A 13 1.30 15.64 -7.81
CA ASP A 13 2.54 15.80 -7.05
C ASP A 13 3.78 15.79 -7.95
N ALA A 14 4.46 16.93 -8.10
CA ALA A 14 5.68 17.04 -8.90
C ALA A 14 6.98 16.75 -8.13
N THR A 15 6.89 16.40 -6.83
CA THR A 15 8.07 16.21 -5.98
C THR A 15 8.92 15.06 -6.51
N PRO A 16 10.21 15.27 -6.79
CA PRO A 16 11.09 14.22 -7.29
C PRO A 16 11.33 13.17 -6.20
N SER A 17 11.47 11.91 -6.61
CA SER A 17 11.57 10.76 -5.70
C SER A 17 12.77 10.80 -4.74
N PHE A 18 13.81 11.55 -5.10
CA PHE A 18 14.98 11.77 -4.25
C PHE A 18 14.75 12.82 -3.14
N ALA A 19 13.73 13.67 -3.27
CA ALA A 19 13.31 14.64 -2.26
C ALA A 19 12.03 14.21 -1.52
N ALA A 20 11.54 13.01 -1.80
CA ALA A 20 10.30 12.45 -1.27
C ALA A 20 10.57 11.26 -0.34
N ASP A 21 9.56 10.93 0.46
CA ASP A 21 9.61 9.88 1.47
C ASP A 21 9.19 8.55 0.83
N VAL A 22 9.92 7.47 1.17
CA VAL A 22 9.51 6.10 0.82
C VAL A 22 8.57 5.62 1.91
N GLU A 23 7.37 5.17 1.55
CA GLU A 23 6.34 4.82 2.52
C GLU A 23 5.67 3.50 2.16
N HIS A 24 5.31 2.70 3.17
CA HIS A 24 4.48 1.52 3.03
C HIS A 24 3.02 1.89 2.79
N VAL A 25 2.38 1.34 1.76
CA VAL A 25 0.95 1.49 1.46
C VAL A 25 0.12 0.88 2.57
N GLU A 26 0.30 -0.41 2.79
CA GLU A 26 -0.17 -1.18 3.95
C GLU A 26 0.89 -1.15 5.03
N GLU A 27 0.48 -0.71 6.23
CA GLU A 27 1.38 -0.52 7.35
C GLU A 27 2.09 -1.84 7.74
N PHE A 28 3.42 -1.79 7.86
CA PHE A 28 4.23 -2.91 8.33
C PHE A 28 3.83 -3.32 9.76
N ASP A 29 3.63 -4.61 9.98
CA ASP A 29 3.31 -5.15 11.29
C ASP A 29 4.61 -5.44 12.07
N HIS A 30 4.92 -4.58 13.04
CA HIS A 30 6.11 -4.74 13.88
C HIS A 30 5.98 -5.84 14.93
N ASP A 31 4.75 -6.22 15.29
CA ASP A 31 4.47 -7.27 16.28
C ASP A 31 4.51 -8.66 15.62
N ASN A 32 4.12 -8.73 14.33
CA ASN A 32 4.27 -9.92 13.50
C ASN A 32 4.84 -9.60 12.12
N PRO A 33 6.18 -9.48 12.01
CA PRO A 33 6.87 -9.15 10.77
C PRO A 33 6.63 -10.09 9.59
N ALA A 34 6.01 -11.27 9.78
CA ALA A 34 5.74 -12.22 8.70
C ALA A 34 4.29 -12.15 8.19
N ALA A 35 3.38 -11.49 8.90
CA ALA A 35 1.94 -11.55 8.59
C ALA A 35 1.54 -10.64 7.43
N ASP A 36 1.92 -9.35 7.47
CA ASP A 36 1.40 -8.37 6.52
C ASP A 36 2.28 -7.11 6.43
N GLY A 37 1.99 -6.25 5.45
CA GLY A 37 2.64 -4.94 5.30
C GLY A 37 4.12 -5.03 4.91
N GLN A 38 4.54 -6.13 4.28
CA GLN A 38 5.93 -6.39 3.94
C GLN A 38 6.59 -5.27 3.15
N THR A 39 7.88 -5.07 3.38
CA THR A 39 8.71 -4.16 2.59
C THR A 39 8.94 -4.76 1.20
N SER A 40 8.01 -4.52 0.28
CA SER A 40 8.03 -5.07 -1.07
C SER A 40 7.78 -3.98 -2.12
N PRO A 41 8.13 -4.20 -3.39
CA PRO A 41 7.77 -3.26 -4.45
C PRO A 41 6.26 -3.00 -4.53
N ASP A 42 5.44 -3.99 -4.22
CA ASP A 42 3.98 -3.90 -4.34
C ASP A 42 3.35 -3.21 -3.12
N ASN A 43 4.09 -3.03 -2.04
CA ASN A 43 3.63 -2.34 -0.83
C ASN A 43 4.38 -1.03 -0.53
N LEU A 44 5.34 -0.62 -1.36
CA LEU A 44 6.02 0.67 -1.18
C LEU A 44 5.62 1.63 -2.31
N ASN A 45 5.60 2.92 -2.01
CA ASN A 45 5.65 3.97 -3.03
C ASN A 45 6.32 5.24 -2.48
N ILE A 46 6.47 6.23 -3.37
CA ILE A 46 7.03 7.53 -3.07
C ILE A 46 5.93 8.56 -2.85
N LYS A 47 5.98 9.28 -1.73
CA LYS A 47 5.11 10.43 -1.46
C LYS A 47 5.92 11.64 -1.05
N SER A 48 5.53 12.83 -1.51
CA SER A 48 6.04 14.05 -0.89
C SER A 48 5.68 14.10 0.60
N ARG A 49 6.42 14.91 1.36
CA ARG A 49 6.16 15.11 2.79
C ARG A 49 4.70 15.47 3.06
N PHE A 50 4.09 16.31 2.22
CA PHE A 50 2.68 16.68 2.34
C PHE A 50 1.76 15.46 2.26
N PHE A 51 1.89 14.64 1.21
CA PHE A 51 1.04 13.47 1.02
C PHE A 51 1.33 12.35 2.01
N HIS A 52 2.58 12.20 2.46
CA HIS A 52 2.94 11.32 3.57
C HIS A 52 2.20 11.72 4.86
N LEU A 53 2.19 13.01 5.20
CA LEU A 53 1.48 13.51 6.37
C LEU A 53 -0.04 13.39 6.21
N LEU A 54 -0.58 13.66 5.03
CA LEU A 54 -2.00 13.49 4.74
C LEU A 54 -2.43 12.04 4.94
N LYS A 55 -1.63 11.08 4.45
CA LYS A 55 -1.86 9.68 4.74
C LYS A 55 -1.67 9.36 6.21
N THR A 56 -0.67 9.87 6.89
CA THR A 56 -0.40 9.45 8.28
C THR A 56 -1.41 10.04 9.26
N PHE A 57 -1.82 11.29 9.06
CA PHE A 57 -2.61 12.04 10.03
C PHE A 57 -3.99 12.46 9.52
N GLY A 58 -4.22 12.45 8.20
CA GLY A 58 -5.52 12.72 7.62
C GLY A 58 -6.55 11.64 7.98
N THR A 59 -7.64 12.06 8.61
CA THR A 59 -8.77 11.18 8.90
C THR A 59 -9.49 10.84 7.61
N GLY A 60 -9.73 9.55 7.37
CA GLY A 60 -10.51 9.08 6.22
C GLY A 60 -9.71 8.92 4.93
N TRP A 61 -8.49 9.46 4.86
CA TRP A 61 -7.59 9.23 3.74
C TRP A 61 -6.99 7.82 3.78
N LEU A 62 -7.05 7.14 2.63
CA LEU A 62 -6.49 5.82 2.41
C LEU A 62 -5.82 5.76 1.04
N ASP A 63 -4.66 5.13 0.96
CA ASP A 63 -4.07 4.72 -0.30
C ASP A 63 -4.17 3.21 -0.49
N MET A 64 -4.25 2.82 -1.75
CA MET A 64 -4.28 1.45 -2.22
C MET A 64 -3.27 1.29 -3.32
N GLN A 65 -2.61 0.13 -3.36
CA GLN A 65 -1.69 -0.22 -4.41
C GLN A 65 -1.87 -1.69 -4.75
N TYR A 66 -2.05 -1.99 -6.03
CA TYR A 66 -2.39 -3.33 -6.50
C TYR A 66 -1.95 -3.52 -7.95
N ARG A 67 -1.85 -4.77 -8.40
CA ARG A 67 -1.62 -5.08 -9.80
C ARG A 67 -2.95 -5.26 -10.52
N ASP A 68 -3.15 -4.53 -11.62
CA ASP A 68 -4.32 -4.72 -12.48
C ASP A 68 -4.29 -6.06 -13.22
N GLY A 69 -5.35 -6.41 -13.95
CA GLY A 69 -5.44 -7.68 -14.70
C GLY A 69 -4.35 -7.87 -15.77
N ALA A 70 -3.61 -6.83 -16.12
CA ALA A 70 -2.43 -6.92 -17.01
C ALA A 70 -1.10 -6.96 -16.22
N GLY A 71 -1.16 -7.10 -14.89
CA GLY A 71 -0.02 -7.15 -13.99
C GLY A 71 0.61 -5.78 -13.69
N ARG A 72 0.01 -4.68 -14.14
CA ARG A 72 0.58 -3.33 -13.97
C ARG A 72 0.25 -2.81 -12.58
N LEU A 73 1.25 -2.25 -11.91
CA LEU A 73 1.05 -1.64 -10.61
C LEU A 73 0.22 -0.36 -10.76
N ARG A 74 -0.85 -0.27 -9.98
CA ARG A 74 -1.77 0.85 -9.88
C ARG A 74 -1.78 1.34 -8.45
N THR A 75 -1.90 2.65 -8.30
CA THR A 75 -2.09 3.29 -7.02
C THR A 75 -3.36 4.12 -7.09
N GLU A 76 -4.19 4.03 -6.06
CA GLU A 76 -5.44 4.77 -5.90
C GLU A 76 -5.50 5.39 -4.52
N PHE A 77 -6.23 6.51 -4.43
CA PHE A 77 -6.44 7.23 -3.19
C PHE A 77 -7.93 7.33 -2.93
N VAL A 78 -8.35 6.91 -1.76
CA VAL A 78 -9.72 7.06 -1.29
C VAL A 78 -9.77 8.28 -0.38
N THR A 79 -10.59 9.25 -0.75
CA THR A 79 -10.84 10.45 0.07
C THR A 79 -11.73 10.10 1.26
N PRO A 80 -11.80 10.95 2.30
CA PRO A 80 -12.70 10.74 3.43
C PRO A 80 -14.18 10.61 3.04
N GLU A 81 -14.58 11.23 1.93
CA GLU A 81 -15.92 11.19 1.34
C GLU A 81 -16.17 9.91 0.52
N GLY A 82 -15.15 9.06 0.34
CA GLY A 82 -15.23 7.81 -0.40
C GLY A 82 -14.97 7.95 -1.90
N LEU A 83 -14.46 9.08 -2.39
CA LEU A 83 -14.07 9.23 -3.79
C LEU A 83 -12.78 8.46 -4.06
N VAL A 84 -12.73 7.72 -5.16
CA VAL A 84 -11.53 7.01 -5.61
C VAL A 84 -10.84 7.86 -6.67
N VAL A 85 -9.65 8.35 -6.34
CA VAL A 85 -8.81 9.16 -7.22
C VAL A 85 -7.64 8.31 -7.71
N PRO A 86 -7.46 8.14 -9.03
CA PRO A 86 -6.31 7.42 -9.55
C PRO A 86 -5.03 8.19 -9.26
N GLY A 87 -4.02 7.48 -8.76
CA GLY A 87 -2.65 7.97 -8.69
C GLY A 87 -2.01 8.05 -10.08
N LYS A 88 -0.80 8.60 -10.12
CA LYS A 88 -0.01 8.56 -11.35
C LYS A 88 0.30 7.11 -11.70
N PRO A 89 0.20 6.71 -12.97
CA PRO A 89 0.60 5.38 -13.38
C PRO A 89 2.14 5.27 -13.24
N GLU A 90 2.57 4.45 -12.28
CA GLU A 90 3.98 4.25 -11.86
C GLU A 90 4.81 3.40 -12.84
N ASN A 91 4.45 3.46 -14.12
CA ASN A 91 4.99 2.62 -15.18
C ASN A 91 5.55 3.44 -16.34
N LEU A 92 5.67 4.78 -16.16
CA LEU A 92 6.10 5.74 -17.16
C LEU A 92 5.29 5.69 -18.47
N GLU A 93 4.17 4.96 -18.54
CA GLU A 93 3.38 4.77 -19.75
C GLU A 93 2.76 6.07 -20.27
N VAL A 94 2.59 7.06 -19.40
CA VAL A 94 2.14 8.40 -19.80
C VAL A 94 3.19 9.08 -20.67
N LEU A 95 4.47 8.90 -20.35
CA LEU A 95 5.58 9.45 -21.12
C LEU A 95 5.95 8.55 -22.30
N PHE A 96 5.83 7.23 -22.12
CA PHE A 96 6.20 6.23 -23.11
C PHE A 96 5.06 5.21 -23.30
N PRO A 97 4.01 5.51 -24.08
CA PRO A 97 2.86 4.63 -24.27
C PRO A 97 3.21 3.22 -24.77
N GLY A 98 4.36 3.07 -25.44
CA GLY A 98 4.89 1.79 -25.90
C GLY A 98 5.19 0.78 -24.77
N LEU A 99 5.40 1.25 -23.53
CA LEU A 99 5.60 0.38 -22.37
C LEU A 99 4.38 -0.50 -22.08
N ARG A 100 3.18 -0.09 -22.50
CA ARG A 100 1.94 -0.90 -22.40
C ARG A 100 2.02 -2.25 -23.12
N ARG A 101 2.92 -2.36 -24.10
CA ARG A 101 3.14 -3.59 -24.88
C ARG A 101 4.12 -4.54 -24.22
N VAL A 102 4.96 -4.04 -23.31
CA VAL A 102 5.93 -4.87 -22.59
C VAL A 102 5.16 -5.69 -21.54
N ARG A 103 5.41 -7.00 -21.51
CA ARG A 103 4.88 -7.91 -20.49
C ARG A 103 6.04 -8.37 -19.63
N PHE A 104 5.86 -8.30 -18.31
CA PHE A 104 6.81 -8.88 -17.38
C PHE A 104 6.66 -10.41 -17.44
N THR A 105 7.74 -11.09 -17.82
CA THR A 105 7.86 -12.54 -17.68
C THR A 105 8.76 -12.78 -16.47
N PRO A 106 8.25 -13.34 -15.36
CA PRO A 106 9.11 -13.62 -14.22
C PRO A 106 10.22 -14.60 -14.66
N PRO A 107 11.48 -14.36 -14.23
CA PRO A 107 12.53 -15.35 -14.45
C PRO A 107 12.12 -16.68 -13.81
N ARG A 108 12.44 -17.80 -14.46
CA ARG A 108 12.15 -19.14 -13.93
C ARG A 108 12.81 -19.25 -12.55
N THR A 109 12.03 -19.54 -11.52
CA THR A 109 12.51 -19.74 -10.17
C THR A 109 13.50 -20.90 -10.15
N ARG A 110 14.78 -20.60 -9.85
CA ARG A 110 15.75 -21.62 -9.45
C ARG A 110 15.34 -22.09 -8.06
N GLN A 111 15.03 -23.38 -7.91
CA GLN A 111 14.71 -23.96 -6.61
C GLN A 111 15.92 -23.79 -5.68
N THR A 112 15.73 -23.08 -4.58
CA THR A 112 16.70 -23.03 -3.48
C THR A 112 16.44 -24.22 -2.56
N PRO A 113 17.45 -24.99 -2.14
CA PRO A 113 17.25 -26.06 -1.16
C PRO A 113 16.78 -25.48 0.17
N ALA A 114 15.85 -26.18 0.83
CA ALA A 114 15.40 -25.88 2.17
C ALA A 114 16.52 -26.16 3.19
N GLY A 115 16.75 -25.21 4.11
CA GLY A 115 17.62 -25.34 5.27
C GLY A 115 17.64 -24.00 6.01
N GLY A 116 17.54 -23.90 7.33
CA GLY A 116 17.32 -24.90 8.37
C GLY A 116 16.58 -24.22 9.53
N GLU A 117 15.95 -25.05 10.34
CA GLU A 117 15.20 -24.74 11.55
C GLU A 117 16.19 -24.31 12.63
N ASP A 118 15.95 -23.21 13.34
CA ASP A 118 16.71 -22.86 14.54
C ASP A 118 15.76 -22.78 15.74
N GLU A 119 16.03 -23.64 16.70
CA GLU A 119 15.26 -23.89 17.92
C GLU A 119 15.38 -22.71 18.91
N GLY A 120 14.29 -22.38 19.61
CA GLY A 120 14.26 -21.36 20.65
C GLY A 120 14.57 -21.88 22.05
N ASP A 121 14.80 -20.98 23.02
CA ASP A 121 14.55 -21.19 24.47
C ASP A 121 14.64 -19.86 25.29
N PRO A 122 14.35 -19.78 26.62
CA PRO A 122 13.05 -19.43 27.21
C PRO A 122 13.01 -18.14 28.09
N GLU A 123 11.80 -17.90 28.61
CA GLU A 123 11.22 -16.78 29.36
C GLU A 123 11.86 -16.40 30.73
N LYS A 124 11.73 -15.12 31.16
CA LYS A 124 11.99 -14.66 32.55
C LYS A 124 10.79 -13.87 33.11
N PRO A 125 10.40 -14.04 34.41
CA PRO A 125 9.21 -13.41 34.97
C PRO A 125 9.43 -11.97 35.48
N GLY A 126 8.41 -11.12 35.30
CA GLY A 126 8.44 -9.67 35.61
C GLY A 126 7.76 -9.23 36.91
N PRO A 127 7.82 -7.93 37.27
CA PRO A 127 7.16 -7.38 38.45
C PRO A 127 5.69 -6.95 38.19
N ARG A 128 4.84 -7.10 39.22
CA ARG A 128 3.40 -6.76 39.20
C ARG A 128 3.16 -5.25 39.29
N ILE A 129 2.40 -4.69 38.36
CA ILE A 129 1.93 -3.29 38.38
C ILE A 129 0.39 -3.25 38.35
N LEU A 130 -0.20 -2.42 39.20
CA LEU A 130 -1.64 -2.18 39.38
C LEU A 130 -2.37 -1.89 38.06
N HIS A 131 -3.58 -2.44 37.91
CA HIS A 131 -4.41 -2.31 36.71
C HIS A 131 -5.09 -0.94 36.61
N ALA A 132 -4.65 -0.11 35.66
CA ALA A 132 -5.47 0.94 35.07
C ALA A 132 -6.44 0.34 34.04
N PRO A 133 -7.58 1.00 33.71
CA PRO A 133 -8.54 0.49 32.73
C PRO A 133 -7.85 0.25 31.39
N ARG A 134 -7.78 -1.01 30.97
CA ARG A 134 -7.14 -1.40 29.70
C ARG A 134 -8.04 -0.97 28.56
N ARG A 135 -7.64 0.04 27.78
CA ARG A 135 -8.15 0.17 26.41
C ARG A 135 -7.76 -1.14 25.70
N SER A 136 -8.74 -1.85 25.13
CA SER A 136 -8.53 -3.16 24.50
C SER A 136 -7.55 -3.12 23.33
N MET A 137 -7.34 -1.94 22.73
CA MET A 137 -6.38 -1.69 21.66
C MET A 137 -5.75 -0.30 21.78
N THR A 138 -4.49 -0.18 21.36
CA THR A 138 -3.85 1.13 21.18
C THR A 138 -4.51 1.88 20.03
N ARG A 139 -4.44 3.21 20.05
CA ARG A 139 -4.96 4.07 18.96
C ARG A 139 -4.33 3.70 17.61
N VAL A 140 -3.05 3.34 17.59
CA VAL A 140 -2.31 2.94 16.39
C VAL A 140 -2.85 1.61 15.87
N ALA A 141 -2.97 0.60 16.73
CA ALA A 141 -3.52 -0.71 16.35
C ALA A 141 -4.97 -0.59 15.81
N ALA A 142 -5.80 0.23 16.46
CA ALA A 142 -7.17 0.47 16.00
C ALA A 142 -7.21 1.16 14.62
N LYS A 143 -6.32 2.13 14.38
CA LYS A 143 -6.17 2.79 13.08
C LYS A 143 -5.74 1.81 12.00
N HIS A 144 -4.73 0.97 12.26
CA HIS A 144 -4.22 -0.03 11.30
C HIS A 144 -5.32 -1.06 10.99
N ALA A 145 -6.00 -1.60 12.01
CA ALA A 145 -7.09 -2.55 11.82
C ALA A 145 -8.22 -1.97 10.96
N ARG A 146 -8.63 -0.72 11.21
CA ARG A 146 -9.63 -0.02 10.39
C ARG A 146 -9.18 0.09 8.93
N ARG A 147 -7.92 0.46 8.69
CA ARG A 147 -7.37 0.63 7.33
C ARG A 147 -7.29 -0.68 6.57
N ARG A 148 -6.81 -1.75 7.20
CA ARG A 148 -6.81 -3.10 6.62
C ARG A 148 -8.21 -3.53 6.21
N ALA A 149 -9.19 -3.35 7.10
CA ALA A 149 -10.58 -3.65 6.79
C ALA A 149 -11.15 -2.81 5.64
N GLU A 150 -10.76 -1.53 5.52
CA GLU A 150 -11.18 -0.66 4.41
C GLU A 150 -10.50 -1.05 3.09
N ARG A 151 -9.19 -1.33 3.09
CA ARG A 151 -8.48 -1.83 1.91
C ARG A 151 -9.07 -3.14 1.41
N GLU A 152 -9.37 -4.05 2.33
CA GLU A 152 -10.05 -5.32 2.02
C GLU A 152 -11.41 -5.10 1.36
N ARG A 153 -12.24 -4.21 1.93
CA ARG A 153 -13.54 -3.83 1.33
C ARG A 153 -13.37 -3.28 -0.07
N ASN A 154 -12.39 -2.41 -0.28
CA ASN A 154 -12.16 -1.77 -1.57
C ASN A 154 -11.60 -2.76 -2.60
N ARG A 155 -10.74 -3.70 -2.19
CA ARG A 155 -10.25 -4.77 -3.07
C ARG A 155 -11.40 -5.63 -3.59
N ARG A 156 -12.31 -6.03 -2.70
CA ARG A 156 -13.54 -6.77 -3.06
C ARG A 156 -14.46 -5.97 -3.98
N ARG A 157 -14.58 -4.65 -3.79
CA ARG A 157 -15.35 -3.76 -4.70
C ARG A 157 -14.74 -3.73 -6.10
N GLY A 158 -13.42 -3.70 -6.20
CA GLY A 158 -12.70 -3.77 -7.47
C GLY A 158 -12.89 -5.11 -8.18
N GLU A 159 -12.78 -6.22 -7.45
CA GLU A 159 -13.01 -7.59 -7.96
C GLU A 159 -14.46 -7.79 -8.46
N ASN A 160 -15.44 -7.21 -7.75
CA ASN A 160 -16.85 -7.27 -8.11
C ASN A 160 -17.26 -6.25 -9.22
N GLY A 161 -16.29 -5.60 -9.88
CA GLY A 161 -16.54 -4.76 -11.07
C GLY A 161 -17.27 -3.44 -10.81
N THR A 162 -17.36 -2.97 -9.56
CA THR A 162 -18.17 -1.77 -9.23
C THR A 162 -17.39 -0.45 -9.31
N SER A 163 -16.11 -0.47 -9.68
CA SER A 163 -15.27 0.72 -9.81
C SER A 163 -14.94 1.01 -11.27
N ASP A 164 -15.96 1.33 -12.08
CA ASP A 164 -15.72 1.94 -13.39
C ASP A 164 -16.17 3.41 -13.38
N ILE A 165 -15.33 4.27 -12.79
CA ILE A 165 -15.44 5.72 -12.97
C ILE A 165 -15.33 6.08 -14.48
N HIS A 166 -14.64 5.27 -15.29
CA HIS A 166 -14.57 5.47 -16.74
C HIS A 166 -15.83 5.02 -17.50
N ALA A 167 -16.70 4.18 -16.93
CA ALA A 167 -18.02 3.88 -17.48
C ALA A 167 -19.02 5.02 -17.22
N ARG A 168 -18.91 5.69 -16.06
CA ARG A 168 -19.81 6.82 -15.73
C ARG A 168 -19.51 8.09 -16.52
N ILE A 169 -18.25 8.34 -16.89
CA ILE A 169 -17.87 9.53 -17.67
C ILE A 169 -18.18 9.36 -19.17
N ARG A 170 -18.23 8.12 -19.69
CA ARG A 170 -18.54 7.83 -21.11
C ARG A 170 -20.04 7.75 -21.44
N GLY A 171 -20.91 8.07 -20.49
CA GLY A 171 -22.37 8.11 -20.69
C GLY A 171 -22.98 9.51 -20.75
N LEU A 172 -22.15 10.54 -20.97
CA LEU A 172 -22.57 11.95 -21.04
C LEU A 172 -22.41 12.59 -22.43
N ASP A 173 -22.32 11.77 -23.48
CA ASP A 173 -22.43 12.23 -24.87
C ASP A 173 -23.81 11.88 -25.45
#